data_AF-A0A5S4T4E6-F1
#
_entry.id   AF-A0A5S4T4E6-F1
#
_cell.length_a   1.000
_cell.length_b   1.000
_cell.length_c   1.000
_cell.angle_alpha   90.00
_cell.angle_beta   90.00
_cell.angle_gamma   90.00
#
_symmetry.space_group_name_H-M   'P 1'
#
loop_
_entity.id
_entity.type
_entity.pdbx_description
1 polymer ?
#
loop_
_entity_poly.entity_id
_entity_poly.type
_entity_poly.pdbx_seq_one_letter_code
_entity_poly.pdbx_strand_id
1 'polypeptide(L)'
;VTEPIEFAFMFVAPILYVVHALLTGLSLFIAATFHWTAGFSFSAGLIDYVLSLINPVSNHPLMLLVQGVVFFILYYVIFRVVIQVFNLNTIGRGENELVDPTVVKDNIAPGENDIKQSKYHQHAIQILEGLGGQENIVNLTNCATRLRLELKDTSII
;
A
#
# COMPACT_ATOMS: atom_id res chain seq x y z
N VAL A 1 0.41 -14.94 -1.32
CA VAL A 1 0.88 -13.57 -1.56
C VAL A 1 -0.07 -12.60 -0.88
N THR A 2 0.36 -11.99 0.23
CA THR A 2 -0.43 -11.03 1.04
C THR A 2 0.19 -9.63 1.07
N GLU A 3 1.43 -9.51 0.60
CA GLU A 3 2.29 -8.31 0.63
C GLU A 3 1.59 -7.02 0.17
N PRO A 4 0.79 -6.98 -0.92
CA PRO A 4 0.18 -5.73 -1.37
C PRO A 4 -0.74 -5.09 -0.32
N ILE A 5 -1.41 -5.90 0.50
CA ILE A 5 -2.31 -5.42 1.56
C ILE A 5 -1.50 -5.12 2.82
N GLU A 6 -0.53 -5.96 3.16
CA GLU A 6 0.31 -5.78 4.36
C GLU A 6 1.16 -4.51 4.28
N PHE A 7 1.70 -4.19 3.10
CA PHE A 7 2.48 -2.97 2.89
C PHE A 7 1.66 -1.70 3.08
N ALA A 8 0.33 -1.77 2.98
CA ALA A 8 -0.54 -0.62 3.22
C ALA A 8 -0.52 -0.12 4.68
N PHE A 9 -0.11 -0.96 5.64
CA PHE A 9 -0.11 -0.59 7.06
C PHE A 9 1.17 -0.98 7.82
N MET A 10 1.96 -1.93 7.32
CA MET A 10 3.15 -2.44 8.02
C MET A 10 4.16 -1.34 8.38
N PHE A 11 4.40 -0.40 7.47
CA PHE A 11 5.35 0.71 7.70
C PHE A 11 4.75 1.89 8.45
N VAL A 12 3.43 2.05 8.35
CA VAL A 12 2.74 3.26 8.81
C VAL A 12 2.15 3.08 10.21
N ALA A 13 1.70 1.86 10.52
CA ALA A 13 1.15 1.48 11.80
C ALA A 13 1.73 0.13 12.25
N PRO A 14 2.98 0.10 12.79
CA PRO A 14 3.63 -1.13 13.23
C PRO A 14 2.81 -1.93 14.26
N ILE A 15 2.02 -1.23 15.09
CA ILE A 15 1.12 -1.85 16.07
C ILE A 15 0.08 -2.74 15.37
N LEU A 16 -0.50 -2.29 14.24
CA LEU A 16 -1.44 -3.10 13.46
C LEU A 16 -0.76 -4.37 12.93
N TYR A 17 0.52 -4.30 12.57
CA TYR A 17 1.28 -5.44 12.10
C TYR A 17 1.52 -6.49 13.19
N VAL A 18 1.76 -6.08 14.43
CA VAL A 18 1.85 -7.00 15.57
C VAL A 18 0.50 -7.69 15.82
N VAL A 19 -0.60 -6.94 15.76
CA VAL A 19 -1.95 -7.51 15.89
C VAL A 19 -2.24 -8.51 14.77
N HIS A 20 -1.88 -8.18 13.53
CA HIS A 20 -1.96 -9.08 12.36
C HIS A 20 -1.18 -10.38 12.58
N ALA A 21 0.06 -10.29 13.06
CA ALA A 21 0.89 -11.46 13.33
C ALA A 21 0.25 -12.37 14.39
N LEU A 22 -0.30 -11.79 15.48
CA LEU A 22 -0.98 -12.55 16.53
C LEU A 22 -2.26 -13.23 16.02
N LEU A 23 -3.10 -12.50 15.27
CA LEU A 23 -4.33 -13.06 14.70
C LEU A 23 -4.04 -14.16 13.67
N THR A 24 -2.99 -13.99 12.86
CA THR A 24 -2.53 -15.01 11.92
C THR A 24 -2.04 -16.26 12.65
N GLY A 25 -1.23 -16.10 13.69
CA GLY A 25 -0.79 -17.21 14.54
C GLY A 25 -1.95 -17.96 15.20
N LEU A 26 -2.94 -17.22 15.72
CA LEU A 26 -4.14 -17.80 16.32
C LEU A 26 -4.99 -18.57 15.29
N SER A 27 -5.15 -18.02 14.09
CA SER A 27 -5.85 -18.67 12.97
C SER A 27 -5.21 -20.01 12.62
N LEU A 28 -3.88 -20.03 12.48
CA LEU A 28 -3.12 -21.26 12.18
C LEU A 28 -3.19 -22.27 13.33
N PHE A 29 -3.11 -21.80 14.58
CA PHE A 29 -3.23 -22.65 15.76
C PHE A 29 -4.59 -23.37 15.83
N ILE A 30 -5.68 -22.65 15.57
CA ILE A 30 -7.03 -23.24 15.54
C ILE A 30 -7.14 -24.27 14.42
N ALA A 31 -6.72 -23.92 13.20
CA ALA A 31 -6.77 -24.85 12.06
C ALA A 31 -5.95 -26.12 12.31
N ALA A 32 -4.76 -25.98 12.90
CA ALA A 32 -3.90 -27.11 13.27
C ALA A 32 -4.53 -28.00 14.36
N THR A 33 -5.15 -27.40 15.38
CA THR A 33 -5.78 -28.13 16.49
C THR A 33 -6.92 -29.02 16.00
N PHE A 34 -7.76 -28.51 15.10
CA PHE A 34 -8.87 -29.26 14.52
C PHE A 34 -8.49 -30.09 13.28
N HIS A 35 -7.20 -30.09 12.91
CA HIS A 35 -6.67 -30.77 11.73
C HIS A 35 -7.40 -30.37 10.44
N TRP A 36 -7.81 -29.11 10.32
CA TRP A 36 -8.41 -28.59 9.09
C TRP A 36 -7.30 -28.36 8.07
N THR A 37 -7.18 -29.29 7.11
CA THR A 37 -6.08 -29.30 6.14
C THR A 37 -6.59 -29.09 4.73
N ALA A 38 -5.90 -28.21 4.01
CA ALA A 38 -6.02 -28.02 2.58
C ALA A 38 -4.61 -28.01 1.98
N GLY A 39 -4.46 -28.66 0.82
CA GLY A 39 -3.23 -28.58 0.03
C GLY A 39 -3.15 -27.25 -0.71
N PHE A 40 -1.93 -26.76 -0.92
CA PHE A 40 -1.67 -25.61 -1.78
C PHE A 40 -0.40 -25.85 -2.60
N SER A 41 -0.33 -25.25 -3.78
CA SER A 41 0.82 -25.43 -4.68
C SER A 41 1.81 -24.27 -4.59
N PHE A 42 1.31 -23.02 -4.62
CA PHE A 42 2.19 -21.84 -4.66
C PHE A 42 1.82 -20.75 -3.63
N SER A 43 0.57 -20.29 -3.59
CA SER A 43 0.20 -19.08 -2.84
C SER A 43 -0.85 -19.29 -1.75
N ALA A 44 -1.39 -20.51 -1.62
CA ALA A 44 -2.55 -20.78 -0.78
C ALA A 44 -3.72 -19.81 -1.05
N GLY A 45 -3.91 -19.47 -2.32
CA GLY A 45 -4.95 -18.55 -2.77
C GLY A 45 -6.32 -19.24 -2.92
N LEU A 46 -7.32 -18.48 -3.35
CA LEU A 46 -8.66 -19.02 -3.62
C LEU A 46 -8.64 -20.17 -4.64
N ILE A 47 -7.81 -20.05 -5.68
CA ILE A 47 -7.65 -21.09 -6.71
C ILE A 47 -7.08 -22.37 -6.09
N ASP A 48 -6.03 -22.26 -5.28
CA ASP A 48 -5.44 -23.40 -4.56
C ASP A 48 -6.49 -24.07 -3.65
N TYR A 49 -7.31 -23.28 -2.94
CA TYR A 49 -8.38 -23.79 -2.08
C TYR A 49 -9.44 -24.58 -2.87
N VAL A 50 -9.91 -24.05 -4.00
CA VAL A 50 -10.91 -24.75 -4.84
C VAL A 50 -10.33 -26.07 -5.37
N LEU A 51 -9.08 -26.06 -5.84
CA LEU A 51 -8.41 -27.28 -6.28
C LEU A 51 -8.21 -28.28 -5.13
N SER A 52 -7.96 -27.79 -3.91
CA SER A 52 -7.81 -28.62 -2.71
C SER A 52 -9.09 -29.36 -2.34
N LEU A 53 -10.29 -28.92 -2.75
CA LEU A 53 -11.54 -29.63 -2.47
C LEU A 53 -11.62 -31.01 -3.15
N ILE A 54 -10.87 -31.19 -4.25
CA ILE A 54 -10.83 -32.43 -5.02
C ILE A 54 -9.71 -33.36 -4.49
N ASN A 55 -8.79 -32.83 -3.68
CA ASN A 55 -7.66 -33.59 -3.15
C ASN A 55 -8.11 -34.56 -2.04
N PRO A 56 -7.87 -35.88 -2.18
CA PRO A 56 -8.25 -36.89 -1.19
C PRO A 56 -7.49 -36.78 0.15
N VAL A 57 -6.41 -36.00 0.20
CA VAL A 57 -5.62 -35.75 1.43
C VAL A 57 -6.17 -34.59 2.27
N SER A 58 -7.10 -33.79 1.73
CA SER A 58 -7.71 -32.66 2.44
C SER A 58 -8.64 -33.14 3.55
N ASN A 59 -8.51 -32.58 4.75
CA ASN A 59 -9.36 -32.89 5.90
C ASN A 59 -10.23 -31.69 6.26
N HIS A 60 -11.54 -31.82 6.09
CA HIS A 60 -12.54 -30.77 6.36
C HIS A 60 -12.17 -29.36 5.81
N PRO A 61 -11.82 -29.23 4.52
CA PRO A 61 -11.42 -27.94 3.94
C PRO A 61 -12.51 -26.86 4.05
N LEU A 62 -13.80 -27.25 4.04
CA LEU A 62 -14.92 -26.32 4.24
C LEU A 62 -14.87 -25.55 5.56
N MET A 63 -14.27 -26.12 6.61
CA MET A 63 -14.12 -25.44 7.89
C MET A 63 -13.13 -24.28 7.82
N LEU A 64 -12.16 -24.31 6.91
CA LEU A 64 -11.26 -23.19 6.65
C LEU A 64 -12.00 -21.98 6.09
N LEU A 65 -13.04 -22.21 5.26
CA LEU A 65 -13.89 -21.13 4.76
C LEU A 65 -14.70 -20.50 5.90
N VAL A 66 -15.31 -21.33 6.75
CA VAL A 66 -16.07 -20.87 7.93
C VAL A 66 -15.16 -20.08 8.88
N GLN A 67 -13.97 -20.60 9.17
CA GLN A 67 -12.95 -19.90 9.95
C GLN A 67 -12.57 -18.57 9.29
N GLY A 68 -12.37 -18.56 7.98
CA GLY A 68 -12.05 -17.34 7.22
C GLY A 68 -13.10 -16.25 7.39
N VAL A 69 -14.40 -16.59 7.36
CA VAL A 69 -15.50 -15.64 7.61
C VAL A 69 -15.48 -15.10 9.04
N VAL A 70 -15.25 -15.97 10.04
CA VAL A 70 -15.15 -15.55 11.44
C VAL A 70 -13.96 -14.60 11.64
N PHE A 71 -12.80 -14.95 11.09
CA PHE A 71 -11.61 -14.10 11.15
C PHE A 71 -11.78 -12.81 10.37
N PHE A 72 -12.50 -12.80 9.24
CA PHE A 72 -12.82 -11.56 8.52
C PHE A 72 -13.56 -10.55 9.41
N ILE A 73 -14.59 -11.00 10.11
CA ILE A 73 -15.36 -10.15 11.03
C ILE A 73 -14.47 -9.70 12.19
N LEU A 74 -13.68 -10.63 12.75
CA LEU A 74 -12.77 -10.36 13.87
C LEU A 74 -11.71 -9.31 13.49
N TYR A 75 -11.06 -9.47 12.34
CA TYR A 75 -10.09 -8.53 11.79
C TYR A 75 -10.73 -7.17 11.58
N TYR A 76 -11.91 -7.10 10.96
CA TYR A 76 -12.60 -5.84 10.72
C TYR A 76 -12.87 -5.07 12.01
N VAL A 77 -13.43 -5.74 13.03
CA VAL A 77 -13.76 -5.09 14.30
C VAL A 77 -12.50 -4.66 15.05
N ILE A 78 -11.51 -5.55 15.18
CA ILE A 78 -10.27 -5.24 15.91
C ILE A 78 -9.51 -4.12 15.21
N PHE A 79 -9.30 -4.21 13.90
CA PHE A 79 -8.57 -3.18 13.16
C PHE A 79 -9.30 -1.85 13.27
N ARG A 80 -10.63 -1.82 13.07
CA ARG A 80 -11.41 -0.59 13.18
C ARG A 80 -11.26 0.06 14.55
N VAL A 81 -11.36 -0.72 15.63
CA VAL A 81 -11.22 -0.21 17.00
C VAL A 81 -9.81 0.31 17.24
N VAL A 82 -8.77 -0.44 16.91
CA VAL A 82 -7.37 -0.03 17.10
C VAL A 82 -7.06 1.22 16.27
N ILE A 83 -7.52 1.28 15.03
CA ILE A 83 -7.37 2.43 14.13
C ILE A 83 -8.08 3.67 14.71
N GLN A 84 -9.26 3.52 15.31
CA GLN A 84 -10.01 4.64 15.90
C GLN A 84 -9.41 5.13 17.23
N VAL A 85 -9.08 4.20 18.14
CA VAL A 85 -8.57 4.51 19.48
C VAL A 85 -7.18 5.14 19.44
N PHE A 86 -6.29 4.58 18.62
CA PHE A 86 -4.91 5.06 18.52
C PHE A 86 -4.71 6.10 17.40
N ASN A 87 -5.80 6.53 16.75
CA ASN A 87 -5.80 7.48 15.63
C ASN A 87 -4.70 7.19 14.59
N LEU A 88 -4.59 5.93 14.17
CA LEU A 88 -3.48 5.48 13.31
C LEU A 88 -3.68 5.96 11.87
N ASN A 89 -2.61 6.44 11.26
CA ASN A 89 -2.60 7.03 9.93
C ASN A 89 -2.62 5.95 8.82
N THR A 90 -3.70 5.18 8.65
CA THR A 90 -3.81 4.25 7.52
C THR A 90 -3.84 4.99 6.17
N ILE A 91 -3.49 4.34 5.05
CA ILE A 91 -3.60 4.95 3.71
C ILE A 91 -5.00 5.54 3.49
N GLY A 92 -5.07 6.80 3.06
CA GLY A 92 -6.33 7.53 2.90
C GLY A 92 -6.91 8.15 4.17
N ARG A 93 -6.18 8.13 5.30
CA ARG A 93 -6.57 8.78 6.56
C ARG A 93 -5.43 9.62 7.13
N GLY A 94 -5.78 10.82 7.61
CA GLY A 94 -4.83 11.74 8.24
C GLY A 94 -3.84 12.29 7.20
N GLU A 95 -2.55 12.29 7.54
CA GLU A 95 -1.47 12.84 6.73
C GLU A 95 -1.12 11.99 5.49
N ASN A 96 -1.69 10.77 5.41
CA ASN A 96 -1.51 9.80 4.34
C ASN A 96 -2.66 9.82 3.33
N GLU A 97 -3.32 10.97 3.14
CA GLU A 97 -4.12 11.17 1.93
C GLU A 97 -3.21 10.97 0.72
N LEU A 98 -3.58 10.02 -0.15
CA LEU A 98 -3.04 10.01 -1.50
C LEU A 98 -3.44 11.35 -2.10
N VAL A 99 -2.50 12.27 -2.24
CA VAL A 99 -2.73 13.55 -2.91
C VAL A 99 -3.23 13.20 -4.29
N ASP A 100 -4.53 13.41 -4.52
CA ASP A 100 -5.11 13.27 -5.84
C ASP A 100 -4.37 14.27 -6.75
N PRO A 101 -3.65 13.82 -7.79
CA PRO A 101 -2.97 14.72 -8.70
C PRO A 101 -3.95 15.66 -9.44
N THR A 102 -5.26 15.41 -9.34
CA THR A 102 -6.32 16.19 -10.00
C THR A 102 -7.09 17.14 -9.08
N VAL A 103 -6.92 17.06 -7.75
CA VAL A 103 -7.61 17.96 -6.82
C VAL A 103 -6.64 19.05 -6.36
N VAL A 104 -6.55 20.09 -7.18
CA VAL A 104 -6.24 21.44 -6.69
C VAL A 104 -7.34 21.76 -5.69
N LYS A 105 -7.03 21.80 -4.38
CA LYS A 105 -7.93 22.37 -3.38
C LYS A 105 -8.08 23.86 -3.68
N ASP A 106 -9.05 24.17 -4.53
CA ASP A 106 -9.63 25.50 -4.72
C ASP A 106 -10.18 25.98 -3.38
N ASN A 107 -9.37 26.74 -2.64
CA ASN A 107 -9.81 27.65 -1.59
C ASN A 107 -8.76 28.75 -1.43
N ILE A 108 -8.47 29.50 -2.50
CA ILE A 108 -7.82 30.82 -2.38
C ILE A 108 -8.52 31.76 -3.37
N ALA A 109 -9.09 32.83 -2.83
CA ALA A 109 -9.67 33.95 -3.57
C ALA A 109 -8.67 34.55 -4.58
N PRO A 110 -9.13 35.18 -5.67
CA PRO A 110 -8.24 35.65 -6.73
C PRO A 110 -7.45 36.86 -6.24
N GLY A 111 -6.18 36.63 -5.89
CA GLY A 111 -5.19 37.65 -5.60
C GLY A 111 -3.89 37.30 -6.30
N GLU A 112 -3.46 38.16 -7.22
CA GLU A 112 -2.15 38.13 -7.86
C GLU A 112 -1.04 37.89 -6.81
N ASN A 113 -0.07 37.03 -7.17
CA ASN A 113 1.20 36.72 -6.47
C ASN A 113 1.33 35.33 -5.79
N ASP A 114 0.66 34.30 -6.30
CA ASP A 114 0.68 32.95 -5.69
C ASP A 114 1.65 31.95 -6.37
N ILE A 115 2.92 32.32 -6.50
CA ILE A 115 4.02 31.35 -6.66
C ILE A 115 4.63 31.13 -5.27
N LYS A 116 3.85 30.57 -4.34
CA LYS A 116 4.36 30.14 -3.03
C LYS A 116 4.31 28.62 -2.90
N GLN A 117 5.42 28.05 -3.34
CA GLN A 117 6.14 26.90 -2.75
C GLN A 117 5.35 25.59 -2.60
N SER A 118 5.26 24.86 -3.71
CA SER A 118 5.25 23.39 -3.64
C SER A 118 6.46 22.91 -2.83
N LYS A 119 6.29 21.89 -1.97
CA LYS A 119 7.36 21.23 -1.17
C LYS A 119 8.60 20.89 -2.01
N TYR A 120 8.43 20.71 -3.32
CA TYR A 120 9.46 20.31 -4.27
C TYR A 120 9.97 21.46 -5.15
N HIS A 121 9.48 22.69 -4.97
CA HIS A 121 9.86 23.83 -5.80
C HIS A 121 11.36 24.15 -5.68
N GLN A 122 11.92 24.12 -4.47
CA GLN A 122 13.35 24.34 -4.27
C GLN A 122 14.21 23.22 -4.88
N HIS A 123 13.75 21.96 -4.78
CA HIS A 123 14.44 20.82 -5.38
C HIS A 123 14.39 20.89 -6.91
N ALA A 124 13.27 21.31 -7.49
CA ALA A 124 13.12 21.49 -8.92
C ALA A 124 14.06 22.58 -9.47
N ILE A 125 14.23 23.69 -8.74
CA ILE A 125 15.17 24.76 -9.11
C ILE A 125 16.62 24.23 -9.09
N GLN A 126 17.03 23.54 -8.02
CA GLN A 126 18.38 22.98 -7.92
C GLN A 126 18.67 21.96 -9.03
N ILE A 127 17.70 21.10 -9.37
CA ILE A 127 17.83 20.15 -10.47
C ILE A 127 17.94 20.91 -11.81
N LEU A 128 17.13 21.95 -12.01
CA LEU A 128 17.16 22.74 -13.25
C LEU A 128 18.49 23.48 -13.44
N GLU A 129 19.06 24.04 -12.36
CA GLU A 129 20.38 24.67 -12.37
C GLU A 129 21.49 23.66 -12.68
N GLY A 130 21.46 22.49 -12.03
CA GLY A 130 22.43 21.42 -12.28
C GLY A 130 22.35 20.81 -13.69
N LEU A 131 21.21 20.93 -14.35
CA LEU A 131 21.03 20.49 -15.74
C LEU A 131 21.50 21.53 -16.77
N GLY A 132 22.08 22.65 -16.35
CA GLY A 132 22.51 23.72 -17.27
C GLY A 132 21.37 24.67 -17.68
N GLY A 133 20.30 24.72 -16.90
CA GLY A 133 19.15 25.59 -17.13
C GLY A 133 18.11 25.04 -18.10
N GLN A 134 16.98 25.75 -18.23
CA GLN A 134 15.85 25.36 -19.07
C GLN A 134 16.25 25.21 -20.56
N GLU A 135 17.23 25.98 -21.00
CA GLU A 135 17.67 25.98 -22.40
C GLU A 135 18.37 24.68 -22.82
N ASN A 136 18.90 23.92 -21.85
CA ASN A 136 19.57 22.64 -22.10
C ASN A 136 18.57 21.46 -22.22
N ILE A 137 17.31 21.63 -21.81
CA ILE A 137 16.30 20.56 -21.84
C ILE A 137 15.58 20.59 -23.19
N VAL A 138 15.68 19.50 -23.95
CA VAL A 138 14.96 19.29 -25.21
C VAL A 138 13.58 18.72 -24.96
N ASN A 139 13.49 17.72 -24.09
CA ASN A 139 12.25 17.02 -23.79
C ASN A 139 12.24 16.52 -22.34
N LEU A 140 11.07 16.54 -21.72
CA LEU A 140 10.87 16.15 -20.32
C LEU A 140 9.63 15.28 -20.21
N THR A 141 9.80 14.05 -19.72
CA THR A 141 8.72 13.09 -19.51
C THR A 141 8.89 12.38 -18.16
N ASN A 142 7.81 11.84 -17.59
CA ASN A 142 7.89 11.11 -16.32
C ASN A 142 7.07 9.80 -16.34
N CYS A 143 7.49 8.86 -15.51
CA CYS A 143 6.76 7.66 -15.14
C CYS A 143 6.53 7.66 -13.62
N ALA A 144 5.88 6.62 -13.07
CA ALA A 144 5.57 6.51 -11.64
C ALA A 144 6.76 6.74 -10.69
N THR A 145 7.98 6.38 -11.11
CA THR A 145 9.19 6.46 -10.25
C THR A 145 10.40 7.11 -10.92
N ARG A 146 10.28 7.58 -12.18
CA ARG A 146 11.42 8.07 -12.96
C ARG A 146 11.06 9.33 -13.73
N LEU A 147 11.93 10.33 -13.68
CA LEU A 147 11.93 11.50 -14.57
C LEU A 147 12.93 11.23 -15.70
N ARG A 148 12.51 11.37 -16.96
CA ARG A 148 13.33 11.17 -18.16
C ARG A 148 13.54 12.52 -18.83
N LEU A 149 14.79 12.87 -19.08
CA LEU A 149 15.23 14.14 -19.64
C LEU A 149 16.03 13.87 -20.91
N GLU A 150 15.71 14.57 -21.99
CA GLU A 150 16.56 14.68 -23.17
C GLU A 150 17.24 16.04 -23.15
N LEU A 151 18.56 16.05 -23.26
CA LEU A 151 19.40 17.23 -23.06
C LEU A 151 20.16 17.56 -24.34
N LYS A 152 20.45 18.84 -24.57
CA LYS A 152 21.25 19.27 -25.72
C LYS A 152 22.73 18.97 -25.50
N ASP A 153 23.21 19.20 -24.29
CA ASP A 153 24.61 19.00 -23.91
C ASP A 153 24.69 18.31 -22.54
N THR A 154 25.29 17.12 -22.54
CA THR A 154 25.46 16.28 -21.35
C THR A 154 26.77 16.59 -20.62
N SER A 155 27.67 17.40 -21.19
CA SER A 155 28.97 17.70 -20.58
C SER A 155 28.91 18.72 -19.42
N ILE A 156 27.75 19.36 -19.26
CA ILE A 156 27.49 20.43 -18.28
C ILE A 156 26.89 19.87 -16.98
N ILE A 157 26.74 18.54 -16.89
CA ILE A 157 26.03 17.80 -15.82
C ILE A 157 27.01 16.96 -15.02
#